data_AF-A0A7J9B1C5-F1
#
_entry.id   AF-A0A7J9B1C5-F1
#
_cell.length_a   1.000
_cell.length_b   1.000
_cell.length_c   1.000
_cell.angle_alpha   90.00
_cell.angle_beta   90.00
_cell.angle_gamma   90.00
#
_symmetry.space_group_name_H-M   'P 1'
#
loop_
_entity.id
_entity.type
_entity.pdbx_description
1 polymer ?
#
loop_
_entity_poly.entity_id
_entity_poly.type
_entity_poly.pdbx_seq_one_letter_code
_entity_poly.pdbx_strand_id
1 'polypeptide(L)'
;MVDMHNVRTFNADMRFKAGYLNELEKMLEKVLPHAMLKAKPNLESKIRTLKRDWVIVYDMLSGKNNSDFGWDEYRQVVVVEDAVWNSYIN
;
A
#
# COMPACT_ATOMS: atom_id res chain seq x y z
N MET A 1 16.27 -3.89 6.79
CA MET A 1 15.07 -3.03 6.75
C MET A 1 15.28 -2.05 5.62
N VAL A 2 14.61 -2.24 4.47
CA VAL A 2 14.77 -1.31 3.33
C VAL A 2 13.84 -0.15 3.60
N ASP A 3 14.42 0.94 4.07
CA ASP A 3 13.72 2.20 4.29
C ASP A 3 13.47 2.86 2.93
N MET A 4 12.28 2.60 2.38
CA MET A 4 11.77 3.30 1.21
C MET A 4 11.09 4.59 1.68
N HIS A 5 11.90 5.57 2.02
CA HIS A 5 11.44 6.89 2.42
C HIS A 5 10.73 7.56 1.23
N ASN A 6 9.41 7.69 1.30
CA ASN A 6 8.62 8.44 0.32
C ASN A 6 8.77 9.93 0.59
N VAL A 7 9.87 10.51 0.11
CA VAL A 7 10.04 11.96 0.05
C VAL A 7 8.96 12.49 -0.89
N ARG A 8 8.07 13.33 -0.35
CA ARG A 8 6.83 13.89 -0.95
C ARG A 8 7.01 14.72 -2.24
N THR A 9 7.97 14.38 -3.10
CA THR A 9 8.30 15.07 -4.36
C THR A 9 7.87 14.29 -5.60
N PHE A 10 7.41 13.04 -5.47
CA PHE A 10 7.00 12.21 -6.61
C PHE A 10 5.49 12.32 -6.86
N ASN A 11 5.12 13.34 -7.64
CA ASN A 11 3.81 13.47 -8.26
C ASN A 11 3.51 12.26 -9.15
N ALA A 12 2.42 11.55 -8.85
CA ALA A 12 1.49 10.71 -9.64
C ALA A 12 1.95 9.85 -10.85
N ASP A 13 3.21 9.89 -11.29
CA ASP A 13 3.80 8.97 -12.25
C ASP A 13 4.73 8.03 -11.49
N MET A 14 4.12 7.03 -10.85
CA MET A 14 4.79 5.94 -10.10
C MET A 14 5.57 4.99 -11.02
N ARG A 15 6.38 5.51 -11.94
CA ARG A 15 7.30 4.67 -12.73
C ARG A 15 8.48 4.28 -11.85
N PHE A 16 8.28 3.19 -11.10
CA PHE A 16 9.40 2.36 -10.69
C PHE A 16 10.32 2.17 -11.91
N LYS A 17 11.64 2.30 -11.71
CA LYS A 17 12.62 2.09 -12.78
C LYS A 17 12.32 0.79 -13.52
N ALA A 18 12.51 0.80 -14.85
CA ALA A 18 12.35 -0.40 -15.65
C ALA A 18 13.13 -1.56 -15.02
N GLY A 19 12.47 -2.71 -14.83
CA GLY A 19 13.06 -3.87 -14.17
C GLY A 19 12.85 -3.97 -12.65
N TYR A 20 12.19 -3.01 -11.98
CA TYR A 20 11.93 -3.06 -10.53
C TYR A 20 11.23 -4.35 -10.09
N LEU A 21 10.23 -4.85 -10.84
CA LEU A 21 9.55 -6.10 -10.51
C LEU A 21 10.51 -7.31 -10.49
N ASN A 22 11.49 -7.32 -11.39
CA ASN A 22 12.50 -8.39 -11.44
C ASN A 22 13.46 -8.30 -10.25
N GLU A 23 13.80 -7.08 -9.82
CA GLU A 23 14.64 -6.90 -8.64
C GLU A 23 13.88 -7.29 -7.36
N LEU A 24 12.59 -6.95 -7.29
CA LEU A 24 11.72 -7.38 -6.20
C LEU A 24 11.55 -8.91 -6.16
N GLU A 25 11.42 -9.57 -7.31
CA GLU A 25 11.43 -11.04 -7.40
C GLU A 25 12.71 -11.61 -6.79
N LYS A 26 13.90 -11.10 -7.15
CA LYS A 26 15.17 -11.57 -6.58
C LYS A 26 15.26 -11.33 -5.07
N MET A 27 14.77 -10.19 -4.58
CA MET A 27 14.77 -9.90 -3.14
C MET A 27 13.83 -10.86 -2.40
N LEU A 28 12.65 -11.12 -2.94
CA LEU A 28 11.69 -12.03 -2.33
C LEU A 28 12.17 -13.48 -2.36
N GLU A 29 12.85 -13.94 -3.41
CA GLU A 29 13.45 -15.28 -3.44
C GLU A 29 14.52 -15.46 -2.33
N LYS A 30 15.24 -14.38 -1.97
CA LYS A 30 16.20 -14.43 -0.86
C LYS A 30 15.54 -14.49 0.51
N VAL A 31 14.42 -13.77 0.70
CA VAL A 31 13.72 -13.67 2.00
C VAL A 31 12.79 -14.86 2.21
N LEU A 32 12.14 -15.31 1.15
CA LEU A 32 11.16 -16.39 1.10
C LEU A 32 11.57 -17.39 0.01
N PRO A 33 12.69 -18.11 0.20
CA PRO A 33 13.09 -19.11 -0.77
C PRO A 33 11.95 -20.13 -0.91
N HIS A 34 11.67 -20.59 -2.12
CA HIS A 34 10.58 -21.53 -2.46
C HIS A 34 9.16 -20.94 -2.55
N ALA A 35 8.97 -19.63 -2.37
CA ALA A 35 7.66 -19.00 -2.57
C ALA A 35 7.20 -19.02 -4.05
N MET A 36 8.13 -19.29 -4.98
CA MET A 36 7.88 -19.38 -6.43
C MET A 36 7.15 -18.15 -7.00
N LEU A 37 7.36 -16.97 -6.40
CA LEU A 37 6.71 -15.73 -6.81
C LEU A 37 7.43 -15.14 -8.02
N LYS A 38 6.71 -14.95 -9.13
CA LYS A 38 7.25 -14.31 -10.34
C LYS A 38 6.88 -12.83 -10.41
N ALA A 39 7.79 -12.03 -10.97
CA ALA A 39 7.58 -10.62 -11.30
C ALA A 39 6.22 -10.40 -12.00
N LYS A 40 5.92 -11.26 -12.97
CA LYS A 40 4.60 -11.38 -13.61
C LYS A 40 4.13 -12.84 -13.59
N PRO A 41 2.85 -13.12 -13.33
CA PRO A 41 1.79 -12.16 -12.97
C PRO A 41 1.70 -11.86 -11.46
N ASN A 42 2.46 -12.55 -10.60
CA ASN A 42 2.22 -12.58 -9.15
C ASN A 42 2.51 -11.25 -8.47
N LEU A 43 3.71 -10.68 -8.66
CA LEU A 43 4.09 -9.44 -8.00
C LEU A 43 3.37 -8.22 -8.59
N GLU A 44 3.22 -8.19 -9.91
CA GLU A 44 2.45 -7.15 -10.60
C GLU A 44 1.00 -7.05 -10.08
N SER A 45 0.30 -8.18 -9.97
CA SER A 45 -1.08 -8.19 -9.45
C SER A 45 -1.15 -7.77 -7.99
N LYS A 46 -0.24 -8.26 -7.13
CA LYS A 46 -0.17 -7.86 -5.71
C LYS A 46 0.09 -6.38 -5.52
N ILE A 47 1.06 -5.81 -6.23
CA ILE A 47 1.35 -4.37 -6.18
C ILE A 47 0.17 -3.55 -6.66
N ARG A 48 -0.52 -3.99 -7.73
CA ARG A 48 -1.72 -3.31 -8.22
C ARG A 48 -2.81 -3.28 -7.16
N THR A 49 -3.05 -4.39 -6.48
CA THR A 49 -4.01 -4.46 -5.36
C THR A 49 -3.59 -3.54 -4.22
N LEU A 50 -2.34 -3.64 -3.75
CA LEU A 50 -1.82 -2.79 -2.67
C LEU A 50 -1.91 -1.29 -2.99
N LYS A 51 -1.62 -0.88 -4.24
CA LYS A 51 -1.80 0.52 -4.66
C LYS A 51 -3.25 0.96 -4.57
N ARG A 52 -4.20 0.11 -4.96
CA ARG A 52 -5.62 0.41 -4.90
C ARG A 52 -6.08 0.57 -3.44
N ASP A 53 -5.70 -0.38 -2.59
CA ASP A 53 -6.07 -0.38 -1.18
C ASP A 53 -5.43 0.81 -0.45
N TRP A 54 -4.17 1.13 -0.77
CA TRP A 54 -3.48 2.30 -0.22
C TRP A 54 -4.19 3.60 -0.52
N VAL A 55 -4.72 3.78 -1.75
CA VAL A 55 -5.47 4.99 -2.10
C VAL A 55 -6.71 5.13 -1.22
N ILE A 56 -7.40 4.02 -0.92
CA ILE A 56 -8.59 4.02 -0.05
C ILE A 56 -8.21 4.40 1.38
N VAL A 57 -7.18 3.75 1.95
CA VAL A 57 -6.70 4.05 3.31
C VAL A 57 -6.20 5.49 3.41
N TYR A 58 -5.49 5.98 2.40
CA TYR A 58 -5.01 7.35 2.36
C TYR A 58 -6.17 8.36 2.32
N ASP A 59 -7.21 8.08 1.53
CA ASP A 59 -8.42 8.91 1.51
C ASP A 59 -9.11 8.92 2.88
N MET A 60 -9.24 7.77 3.55
CA MET A 60 -9.78 7.71 4.91
C MET A 60 -8.95 8.56 5.88
N LEU A 61 -7.62 8.50 5.84
CA LEU A 61 -6.78 9.19 6.83
C LEU A 61 -6.44 10.65 6.50
N SER A 62 -6.54 11.06 5.24
CA SER A 62 -6.10 12.39 4.77
C SER A 62 -7.15 13.12 3.94
N GLY A 63 -8.32 12.50 3.74
CA GLY A 63 -9.44 13.06 2.99
C GLY A 63 -10.05 14.27 3.69
N LYS A 64 -10.53 15.21 2.88
CA LYS A 64 -11.23 16.39 3.39
C LYS A 64 -12.55 15.92 4.00
N ASN A 65 -12.75 16.19 5.29
CA ASN A 65 -13.88 15.74 6.13
C ASN A 65 -13.76 14.33 6.74
N ASN A 66 -12.60 13.68 6.67
CA ASN A 66 -12.37 12.38 7.30
C ASN A 66 -11.52 12.50 8.60
N SER A 67 -11.65 13.60 9.35
CA SER A 67 -10.85 13.84 10.57
C SER A 67 -11.05 12.82 11.68
N ASP A 68 -12.19 12.12 11.64
CA ASP A 68 -12.58 11.15 12.68
C ASP A 68 -12.00 9.76 12.44
N PHE A 69 -11.40 9.53 11.25
CA PHE A 69 -10.63 8.33 10.97
C PHE A 69 -9.24 8.44 11.60
N GLY A 70 -8.93 7.48 12.46
CA GLY A 70 -7.63 7.32 13.08
C GLY A 70 -6.86 6.10 12.54
N TRP A 71 -5.58 6.04 12.87
CA TRP A 71 -4.73 4.88 12.64
C TRP A 71 -4.29 4.28 13.98
N ASP A 72 -4.54 3.00 14.18
CA ASP A 72 -4.02 2.26 15.34
C ASP A 72 -2.64 1.72 15.00
N GLU A 73 -1.59 2.35 15.56
CA GLU A 73 -0.20 1.97 15.33
C GLU A 73 0.16 0.58 15.85
N TYR A 74 -0.55 0.06 16.87
CA TYR A 74 -0.26 -1.27 17.40
C TYR A 74 -0.88 -2.36 16.53
N ARG A 75 -2.12 -2.15 16.11
CA ARG A 75 -2.88 -3.13 15.32
C ARG A 75 -2.65 -2.97 13.82
N GLN A 76 -2.07 -1.86 13.39
CA GLN A 76 -1.86 -1.49 11.99
C GLN A 76 -3.17 -1.51 11.20
N VAL A 77 -4.21 -0.86 11.74
CA VAL A 77 -5.55 -0.77 11.13
C VAL A 77 -6.13 0.63 11.24
N VAL A 78 -7.03 0.98 10.32
CA VAL A 78 -7.86 2.17 10.43
C VAL A 78 -8.91 1.95 11.51
N VAL A 79 -9.10 2.93 12.38
CA VAL A 79 -10.08 2.92 13.47
C VAL A 79 -10.97 4.14 13.38
N VAL A 80 -12.26 3.95 13.61
CA VAL A 80 -13.27 5.01 13.54
C VAL A 80 -14.53 4.53 14.26
N GLU A 81 -15.41 5.45 14.66
CA GLU A 81 -16.73 5.10 15.19
C GLU A 81 -17.64 4.51 14.11
N ASP A 82 -18.49 3.55 14.48
CA ASP A 82 -19.42 2.88 13.57
C ASP A 82 -20.33 3.88 12.83
N ALA A 83 -20.76 4.96 13.49
CA ALA A 83 -21.61 5.98 12.89
C ALA A 83 -20.92 6.70 11.72
N VAL A 84 -19.64 7.05 11.89
CA VAL A 84 -18.82 7.70 10.86
C VAL A 84 -18.50 6.71 9.74
N TRP A 85 -18.17 5.45 10.08
CA TRP A 85 -17.97 4.40 9.08
C TRP A 85 -19.21 4.21 8.19
N ASN A 86 -20.38 4.09 8.81
CA ASN A 86 -21.65 3.96 8.08
C ASN A 86 -21.96 5.18 7.22
N SER A 87 -21.58 6.39 7.65
CA SER A 87 -21.73 7.59 6.82
C SER A 87 -20.76 7.65 5.64
N TYR A 88 -19.56 7.05 5.75
CA TYR A 88 -18.54 7.07 4.70
C TYR A 88 -18.84 6.08 3.56
N ILE A 89 -19.43 4.93 3.88
CA ILE A 89 -19.70 3.86 2.90
C ILE A 89 -21.04 4.02 2.16
N ASN A 90 -21.92 4.91 2.63
CA ASN A 90 -23.22 5.21 2.01
C ASN A 90 -23.08 6.22 0.86
#